data_AF-A0A399QHZ5-F1
#
_entry.id   AF-A0A399QHZ5-F1
#
_cell.length_a   1.000
_cell.length_b   1.000
_cell.length_c   1.000
_cell.angle_alpha   90.00
_cell.angle_beta   90.00
_cell.angle_gamma   90.00
#
_symmetry.space_group_name_H-M   'P 1'
#
loop_
_entity.id
_entity.type
_entity.pdbx_description
1 polymer ?
#
loop_
_entity_poly.entity_id
_entity_poly.type
_entity_poly.pdbx_seq_one_letter_code
_entity_poly.pdbx_strand_id
1 'polypeptide(L)'
;TIPEWAVGDEYANGYGASKWASEVLLREAHEHHGVPVAVFRSDMILAHPRWRGQVNLPDVFTRLIWSVLTTGLAPASFVRRGHDGERQRSHYDGLPADFTAAAIDGIGAALSEGHRTFNVVNPHDDDVSLDTFVDWLREDGHDIERVEDHAEWVDRFRAALGSLPDADRARSVLPLMHAFASPEEPHAGSAIPADAFAEAVRAVRPLGASEIPSLDRALITKVADDLAFLGLLAPTRVAVR
;
A
#
# COMPACT_ATOMS: atom_id res chain seq x y z
N THR A 1 10.63 20.67 27.76
CA THR A 1 11.75 20.49 26.81
C THR A 1 11.19 20.59 25.42
N ILE A 2 11.85 21.31 24.51
CA ILE A 2 11.40 21.39 23.12
C ILE A 2 11.55 19.98 22.51
N PRO A 3 10.52 19.41 21.87
CA PRO A 3 10.64 18.12 21.19
C PRO A 3 11.70 18.18 20.08
N GLU A 4 12.49 17.12 19.90
CA GLU A 4 13.58 17.06 18.91
C GLU A 4 13.43 15.83 18.00
N TRP A 5 13.82 15.97 16.73
CA TRP A 5 13.86 14.89 15.74
C TRP A 5 15.25 14.82 15.08
N ALA A 6 15.84 13.63 15.01
CA ALA A 6 17.12 13.41 14.37
C ALA A 6 16.94 13.22 12.85
N VAL A 7 17.51 14.13 12.06
CA VAL A 7 17.53 13.99 10.60
C VAL A 7 18.62 13.00 10.21
N GLY A 8 18.26 12.00 9.40
CA GLY A 8 19.16 10.95 8.92
C GLY A 8 18.90 10.60 7.45
N ASP A 9 19.78 9.78 6.88
CA ASP A 9 19.75 9.38 5.47
C ASP A 9 18.78 8.21 5.16
N GLU A 10 18.03 7.76 6.17
CA GLU A 10 17.05 6.68 6.05
C GLU A 10 15.87 7.08 5.13
N TYR A 11 15.27 6.08 4.48
CA TYR A 11 14.14 6.29 3.57
C TYR A 11 13.02 7.06 4.27
N ALA A 12 12.52 8.11 3.59
CA ALA A 12 11.44 8.98 4.07
C ALA A 12 11.70 9.70 5.42
N ASN A 13 12.92 9.78 5.94
CA ASN A 13 13.21 10.46 7.22
C ASN A 13 12.75 11.93 7.22
N GLY A 14 13.07 12.70 6.17
CA GLY A 14 12.62 14.09 6.05
C GLY A 14 11.10 14.25 5.95
N TYR A 15 10.42 13.30 5.31
CA TYR A 15 8.96 13.24 5.30
C TYR A 15 8.43 13.00 6.72
N GLY A 16 8.94 11.98 7.42
CA GLY A 16 8.59 11.67 8.81
C GLY A 16 8.79 12.85 9.75
N ALA A 17 9.93 13.54 9.65
CA ALA A 17 10.24 14.74 10.42
C ALA A 17 9.19 15.85 10.21
N SER A 18 8.78 16.09 8.95
CA SER A 18 7.78 17.12 8.64
C SER A 18 6.39 16.80 9.20
N LYS A 19 5.99 15.51 9.17
CA LYS A 19 4.71 15.06 9.73
C LYS A 19 4.72 15.12 11.25
N TRP A 20 5.81 14.66 11.87
CA TRP A 20 6.02 14.76 13.31
C TRP A 20 5.93 16.22 13.80
N ALA A 21 6.59 17.15 13.10
CA ALA A 21 6.55 18.58 13.48
C ALA A 21 5.12 19.13 13.41
N SER A 22 4.34 18.70 12.42
CA SER A 22 2.93 19.09 12.30
C SER A 22 2.10 18.57 13.47
N GLU A 23 2.30 17.30 13.88
CA GLU A 23 1.62 16.73 15.05
C GLU A 23 2.00 17.43 16.36
N VAL A 24 3.27 17.83 16.51
CA VAL A 24 3.72 18.63 17.67
C VAL A 24 2.96 19.95 17.73
N LEU A 25 2.85 20.68 16.61
CA LEU A 25 2.12 21.96 16.56
C LEU A 25 0.62 21.80 16.85
N LEU A 26 -0.01 20.73 16.35
CA LEU A 26 -1.42 20.46 16.62
C LEU A 26 -1.67 20.14 18.10
N ARG A 27 -0.76 19.40 18.75
CA ARG A 27 -0.82 19.17 20.20
C ARG A 27 -0.68 20.46 20.99
N GLU A 28 0.29 21.32 20.66
CA GLU A 28 0.46 22.62 21.32
C GLU A 28 -0.78 23.52 21.15
N ALA A 29 -1.38 23.53 19.95
CA ALA A 29 -2.62 24.27 19.70
C ALA A 29 -3.79 23.74 20.54
N HIS A 30 -3.90 22.42 20.70
CA HIS A 30 -4.88 21.80 21.59
C HIS A 30 -4.65 22.19 23.06
N GLU A 31 -3.41 22.07 23.55
CA GLU A 31 -3.07 22.36 24.95
C GLU A 31 -3.29 23.83 25.32
N HIS A 32 -2.99 24.76 24.41
CA HIS A 32 -3.13 26.20 24.68
C HIS A 32 -4.53 26.77 24.41
N HIS A 33 -5.27 26.17 23.49
CA HIS A 33 -6.53 26.77 23.00
C HIS A 33 -7.73 25.81 22.99
N GLY A 34 -7.55 24.55 23.38
CA GLY A 34 -8.62 23.56 23.46
C GLY A 34 -9.20 23.14 22.10
N VAL A 35 -8.50 23.43 20.99
CA VAL A 35 -8.95 23.08 19.64
C VAL A 35 -9.07 21.55 19.53
N PRO A 36 -10.21 20.99 19.12
CA PRO A 36 -10.33 19.54 18.90
C PRO A 36 -9.40 19.08 17.78
N VAL A 37 -8.64 18.00 18.00
CA VAL A 37 -7.66 17.49 17.03
C VAL A 37 -7.81 15.98 16.86
N ALA A 38 -8.04 15.56 15.62
CA ALA A 38 -7.90 14.17 15.20
C ALA A 38 -6.68 14.03 14.28
N VAL A 39 -5.68 13.26 14.70
CA VAL A 39 -4.52 12.92 13.89
C VAL A 39 -4.72 11.54 13.28
N PHE A 40 -4.61 11.43 11.97
CA PHE A 40 -4.70 10.16 11.23
C PHE A 40 -3.34 9.84 10.61
N ARG A 41 -2.63 8.88 11.19
CA ARG A 41 -1.35 8.39 10.67
C ARG A 41 -1.63 7.28 9.68
N SER A 42 -1.67 7.62 8.40
CA SER A 42 -1.89 6.67 7.32
C SER A 42 -0.57 6.15 6.78
N ASP A 43 -0.58 4.91 6.29
CA ASP A 43 0.49 4.34 5.48
C ASP A 43 0.05 4.17 4.03
N MET A 44 -0.11 2.94 3.53
CA MET A 44 -0.50 2.67 2.15
C MET A 44 -1.99 2.91 1.91
N ILE A 45 -2.29 3.88 1.04
CA ILE A 45 -3.66 4.17 0.57
C ILE A 45 -3.80 3.67 -0.87
N LEU A 46 -4.62 2.64 -1.04
CA LEU A 46 -4.84 1.99 -2.32
C LEU A 46 -5.93 2.67 -3.15
N ALA A 47 -6.03 2.28 -4.42
CA ALA A 47 -6.97 2.85 -5.37
C ALA A 47 -8.43 2.80 -4.88
N HIS A 48 -9.24 3.75 -5.33
CA HIS A 48 -10.68 3.73 -5.04
C HIS A 48 -11.33 2.54 -5.77
N PRO A 49 -12.13 1.67 -5.12
CA PRO A 49 -12.68 0.46 -5.73
C PRO A 49 -13.78 0.74 -6.77
N ARG A 50 -14.60 1.77 -6.58
CA ARG A 50 -15.75 2.10 -7.45
C ARG A 50 -15.44 2.91 -8.71
N TRP A 51 -14.56 3.91 -8.64
CA TRP A 51 -14.39 4.87 -9.73
C TRP A 51 -13.22 4.49 -10.64
N ARG A 52 -13.53 4.32 -11.93
CA ARG A 52 -12.58 3.93 -12.96
C ARG A 52 -11.57 5.04 -13.25
N GLY A 53 -10.33 4.65 -13.55
CA GLY A 53 -9.20 5.53 -13.84
C GLY A 53 -8.63 6.26 -12.62
N GLN A 54 -9.04 5.91 -11.40
CA GLN A 54 -8.60 6.55 -10.16
C GLN A 54 -7.50 5.70 -9.50
N VAL A 55 -6.25 6.00 -9.86
CA VAL A 55 -5.04 5.39 -9.29
C VAL A 55 -3.98 6.47 -9.01
N ASN A 56 -3.21 6.29 -7.94
CA ASN A 56 -2.08 7.17 -7.63
C ASN A 56 -0.84 6.68 -8.38
N LEU A 57 -0.66 7.07 -9.64
CA LEU A 57 0.42 6.53 -10.50
C LEU A 57 1.84 6.61 -9.90
N PRO A 58 2.23 7.69 -9.20
CA PRO A 58 3.56 7.76 -8.59
C PRO A 58 3.76 6.86 -7.36
N ASP A 59 2.69 6.31 -6.79
CA ASP A 59 2.73 5.48 -5.58
C ASP A 59 3.46 4.14 -5.79
N VAL A 60 4.20 3.68 -4.78
CA VAL A 60 5.03 2.47 -4.87
C VAL A 60 4.23 1.22 -5.23
N PHE A 61 3.01 1.06 -4.70
CA PHE A 61 2.15 -0.08 -5.01
C PHE A 61 1.73 -0.05 -6.49
N THR A 62 1.24 1.11 -6.96
CA THR A 62 0.79 1.26 -8.35
C THR A 62 1.96 1.05 -9.32
N ARG A 63 3.15 1.57 -9.00
CA ARG A 63 4.37 1.33 -9.77
C ARG A 63 4.75 -0.14 -9.83
N LEU A 64 4.69 -0.84 -8.70
CA LEU A 64 5.02 -2.27 -8.62
C LEU A 64 4.05 -3.11 -9.46
N ILE A 65 2.73 -2.97 -9.25
CA ILE A 65 1.72 -3.72 -9.99
C ILE A 65 1.83 -3.45 -11.49
N TRP A 66 1.99 -2.18 -11.89
CA TRP A 66 2.22 -1.85 -13.30
C TRP A 66 3.50 -2.49 -13.85
N SER A 67 4.59 -2.49 -13.09
CA SER A 67 5.86 -3.11 -13.50
C SER A 67 5.77 -4.64 -13.62
N VAL A 68 5.07 -5.32 -12.71
CA VAL A 68 4.80 -6.76 -12.80
C VAL A 68 3.99 -7.07 -14.07
N LEU A 69 2.90 -6.34 -14.30
CA LEU A 69 2.04 -6.54 -15.48
C LEU A 69 2.75 -6.22 -16.81
N THR A 70 3.64 -5.22 -16.80
CA THR A 70 4.36 -4.79 -18.02
C THR A 70 5.50 -5.73 -18.38
N THR A 71 6.20 -6.28 -17.38
CA THR A 71 7.34 -7.19 -17.60
C THR A 71 6.93 -8.65 -17.67
N GLY A 72 5.77 -9.01 -17.10
CA GLY A 72 5.35 -10.40 -16.92
C GLY A 72 6.19 -11.15 -15.88
N LEU A 73 6.84 -10.45 -14.95
CA LEU A 73 7.77 -11.06 -13.99
C LEU A 73 7.38 -10.71 -12.55
N ALA A 74 7.32 -11.74 -11.70
CA ALA A 74 7.21 -11.63 -10.25
C ALA A 74 8.18 -12.64 -9.58
N PRO A 75 8.61 -12.43 -8.34
CA PRO A 75 9.36 -13.45 -7.62
C PRO A 75 8.43 -14.60 -7.23
N ALA A 76 9.01 -15.75 -6.86
CA ALA A 76 8.27 -16.82 -6.21
C ALA A 76 7.56 -16.33 -4.94
N SER A 77 8.24 -15.48 -4.17
CA SER A 77 7.66 -14.74 -3.04
C SER A 77 8.35 -13.39 -2.84
N PHE A 78 7.58 -12.35 -2.50
CA PHE A 78 8.11 -11.05 -2.07
C PHE A 78 8.66 -11.07 -0.63
N VAL A 79 8.33 -12.09 0.15
CA VAL A 79 8.84 -12.28 1.51
C VAL A 79 9.79 -13.46 1.58
N ARG A 80 10.57 -13.54 2.67
CA ARG A 80 11.48 -14.65 2.91
C ARG A 80 10.71 -15.95 2.95
N ARG A 81 11.12 -16.91 2.11
CA ARG A 81 10.61 -18.28 2.13
C ARG A 81 11.12 -19.02 3.37
N GLY A 82 10.36 -20.01 3.81
CA GLY A 82 10.75 -20.82 4.95
C GLY A 82 11.91 -21.78 4.63
N HIS A 83 12.27 -22.57 5.63
CA HIS A 83 13.48 -23.40 5.60
C HIS A 83 13.47 -24.42 4.43
N ASP A 84 12.30 -24.91 4.06
CA ASP A 84 12.13 -25.92 3.02
C ASP A 84 11.66 -25.28 1.69
N GLY A 85 11.77 -23.95 1.57
CA GLY A 85 11.29 -23.19 0.42
C GLY A 85 9.77 -23.02 0.42
N GLU A 86 9.06 -23.30 1.51
CA GLU A 86 7.64 -23.06 1.60
C GLU A 86 7.31 -21.56 1.64
N ARG A 87 6.18 -21.18 1.04
CA ARG A 87 5.66 -19.82 1.12
C ARG A 87 5.25 -19.53 2.57
N GLN A 88 5.70 -18.39 3.08
CA GLN A 88 5.34 -17.93 4.42
C GLN A 88 4.08 -17.08 4.37
N ARG A 89 3.28 -17.15 5.43
CA ARG A 89 2.11 -16.27 5.56
C ARG A 89 2.58 -14.82 5.66
N SER A 90 1.93 -13.93 4.94
CA SER A 90 2.24 -12.49 4.99
C SER A 90 1.02 -11.63 4.71
N HIS A 91 1.08 -10.38 5.16
CA HIS A 91 0.03 -9.39 5.01
C HIS A 91 0.55 -8.15 4.29
N TYR A 92 -0.29 -7.53 3.45
CA TYR A 92 -0.02 -6.24 2.86
C TYR A 92 -0.85 -5.16 3.57
N ASP A 93 -0.17 -4.32 4.34
CA ASP A 93 -0.78 -3.25 5.14
C ASP A 93 -1.20 -2.09 4.22
N GLY A 94 -2.39 -2.20 3.64
CA GLY A 94 -2.99 -1.15 2.82
C GLY A 94 -4.50 -1.08 2.99
N LEU A 95 -5.04 0.14 2.79
CA LEU A 95 -6.48 0.40 2.88
C LEU A 95 -7.01 1.09 1.61
N PRO A 96 -8.21 0.73 1.12
CA PRO A 96 -8.85 1.41 0.00
C PRO A 96 -9.12 2.90 0.30
N ALA A 97 -8.87 3.77 -0.67
CA ALA A 97 -9.01 5.23 -0.50
C ALA A 97 -10.42 5.67 -0.07
N ASP A 98 -11.48 5.01 -0.52
CA ASP A 98 -12.86 5.37 -0.18
C ASP A 98 -13.20 5.06 1.28
N PHE A 99 -12.79 3.89 1.76
CA PHE A 99 -12.90 3.53 3.17
C PHE A 99 -12.09 4.51 4.04
N THR A 100 -10.84 4.77 3.68
CA THR A 100 -9.96 5.69 4.42
C THR A 100 -10.56 7.09 4.50
N ALA A 101 -11.06 7.63 3.38
CA ALA A 101 -11.69 8.94 3.33
C ALA A 101 -12.97 8.99 4.20
N ALA A 102 -13.84 7.99 4.09
CA ALA A 102 -15.06 7.91 4.89
C ALA A 102 -14.80 7.74 6.38
N ALA A 103 -13.74 7.01 6.76
CA ALA A 103 -13.33 6.85 8.14
C ALA A 103 -12.80 8.17 8.72
N ILE A 104 -11.93 8.89 7.99
CA ILE A 104 -11.43 10.21 8.41
C ILE A 104 -12.58 11.20 8.58
N ASP A 105 -13.51 11.25 7.63
CA ASP A 105 -14.69 12.12 7.70
C ASP A 105 -15.57 11.80 8.92
N GLY A 106 -15.97 10.54 9.08
CA GLY A 106 -16.84 10.11 10.17
C GLY A 106 -16.20 10.31 11.56
N ILE A 107 -14.93 9.92 11.73
CA ILE A 107 -14.20 10.07 12.99
C ILE A 107 -13.93 11.54 13.29
N GLY A 108 -13.51 12.31 12.28
CA GLY A 108 -13.25 13.74 12.42
C GLY A 108 -14.50 14.53 12.81
N ALA A 109 -15.64 14.24 12.17
CA ALA A 109 -16.92 14.87 12.49
C ALA A 109 -17.45 14.50 13.88
N ALA A 110 -17.15 13.28 14.37
CA ALA A 110 -17.55 12.84 15.70
C ALA A 110 -16.70 13.43 16.84
N LEU A 111 -15.49 13.91 16.55
CA LEU A 111 -14.58 14.46 17.56
C LEU A 111 -14.86 15.95 17.81
N SER A 112 -15.73 16.23 18.79
CA SER A 112 -16.05 17.61 19.18
C SER A 112 -15.11 18.21 20.23
N GLU A 113 -14.29 17.39 20.89
CA GLU A 113 -13.36 17.81 21.95
C GLU A 113 -12.16 16.85 22.05
N GLY A 114 -11.11 17.31 22.72
CA GLY A 114 -9.92 16.51 22.99
C GLY A 114 -8.94 16.40 21.81
N HIS A 115 -7.88 15.65 22.05
CA HIS A 115 -6.83 15.35 21.07
C HIS A 115 -6.66 13.83 20.96
N ARG A 116 -6.95 13.28 19.77
CA ARG A 116 -6.92 11.83 19.50
C ARG A 116 -6.03 11.54 18.30
N THR A 117 -5.31 10.42 18.38
CA THR A 117 -4.47 9.91 17.28
C THR A 117 -4.92 8.51 16.90
N PHE A 118 -5.00 8.25 15.60
CA PHE A 118 -5.42 6.98 15.02
C PHE A 118 -4.37 6.52 14.01
N ASN A 119 -3.91 5.29 14.14
CA ASN A 119 -3.09 4.62 13.12
C ASN A 119 -4.05 4.01 12.09
N VAL A 120 -4.07 4.57 10.89
CA VAL A 120 -4.94 4.18 9.79
C VAL A 120 -4.20 3.15 8.95
N VAL A 121 -4.18 1.94 9.49
CA VAL A 121 -3.50 0.76 8.95
C VAL A 121 -4.45 -0.42 8.90
N ASN A 122 -4.10 -1.44 8.14
CA ASN A 122 -4.79 -2.71 8.05
C ASN A 122 -4.19 -3.73 9.03
N PRO A 123 -4.90 -4.10 10.12
CA PRO A 123 -4.33 -4.95 11.16
C PRO A 123 -4.58 -6.45 10.94
N HIS A 124 -5.13 -6.88 9.81
CA HIS A 124 -5.59 -8.27 9.62
C HIS A 124 -4.45 -9.28 9.52
N ASP A 125 -4.62 -10.45 10.15
CA ASP A 125 -3.81 -11.65 9.88
C ASP A 125 -4.55 -12.58 8.91
N ASP A 126 -4.74 -12.12 7.67
CA ASP A 126 -5.58 -12.73 6.65
C ASP A 126 -4.81 -13.44 5.53
N ASP A 127 -3.47 -13.41 5.56
CA ASP A 127 -2.58 -13.94 4.51
C ASP A 127 -2.80 -13.28 3.12
N VAL A 128 -3.27 -12.04 3.11
CA VAL A 128 -3.44 -11.25 1.89
C VAL A 128 -2.21 -10.37 1.70
N SER A 129 -1.32 -10.75 0.79
CA SER A 129 -0.03 -10.09 0.52
C SER A 129 0.20 -9.81 -0.97
N LEU A 130 1.33 -9.17 -1.32
CA LEU A 130 1.76 -8.97 -2.71
C LEU A 130 1.80 -10.28 -3.52
N ASP A 131 2.16 -11.38 -2.88
CA ASP A 131 2.13 -12.69 -3.51
C ASP A 131 0.71 -13.11 -3.87
N THR A 132 -0.26 -12.92 -2.96
CA THR A 132 -1.67 -13.18 -3.20
C THR A 132 -2.21 -12.29 -4.33
N PHE A 133 -1.75 -11.04 -4.43
CA PHE A 133 -2.12 -10.15 -5.53
C PHE A 133 -1.61 -10.65 -6.88
N VAL A 134 -0.37 -11.15 -6.95
CA VAL A 134 0.17 -11.76 -8.17
C VAL A 134 -0.63 -13.02 -8.54
N ASP A 135 -1.02 -13.84 -7.58
CA ASP A 135 -1.86 -15.01 -7.84
C ASP A 135 -3.20 -14.60 -8.45
N TRP A 136 -3.88 -13.60 -7.88
CA TRP A 136 -5.13 -13.06 -8.43
C TRP A 136 -4.97 -12.50 -9.85
N LEU A 137 -3.90 -11.76 -10.13
CA LEU A 137 -3.62 -11.25 -11.48
C LEU A 137 -3.40 -12.38 -12.48
N ARG A 138 -2.71 -13.46 -12.09
CA ARG A 138 -2.54 -14.65 -12.93
C ARG A 138 -3.86 -15.37 -13.18
N GLU A 139 -4.69 -15.51 -12.15
CA GLU A 139 -6.03 -16.08 -12.26
C GLU A 139 -6.98 -15.23 -13.12
N ASP A 140 -6.75 -13.91 -13.19
CA ASP A 140 -7.44 -12.99 -14.10
C ASP A 140 -6.92 -13.08 -15.56
N GLY A 141 -5.90 -13.90 -15.81
CA GLY A 141 -5.39 -14.20 -17.16
C GLY A 141 -4.18 -13.36 -17.57
N HIS A 142 -3.54 -12.64 -16.65
CA HIS A 142 -2.27 -11.96 -16.92
C HIS A 142 -1.12 -12.98 -16.98
N ASP A 143 -0.29 -12.89 -18.03
CA ASP A 143 0.89 -13.74 -18.20
C ASP A 143 2.02 -13.25 -17.30
N ILE A 144 2.13 -13.83 -16.11
CA ILE A 144 3.14 -13.50 -15.11
C ILE A 144 3.90 -14.78 -14.74
N GLU A 145 5.18 -14.80 -15.08
CA GLU A 145 6.15 -15.81 -14.65
C GLU A 145 6.58 -15.53 -13.20
N ARG A 146 6.55 -16.57 -12.35
CA ARG A 146 7.20 -16.55 -11.04
C ARG A 146 8.62 -17.09 -11.17
N VAL A 147 9.59 -16.25 -10.84
CA VAL A 147 11.02 -16.60 -10.82
C VAL A 147 11.38 -17.11 -9.42
N GLU A 148 11.87 -18.35 -9.34
CA GLU A 148 12.07 -19.05 -8.06
C GLU A 148 13.07 -18.38 -7.11
N ASP A 149 14.19 -17.89 -7.65
CA ASP A 149 15.20 -17.18 -6.90
C ASP A 149 14.93 -15.66 -6.91
N HIS A 150 14.91 -15.05 -5.73
CA HIS A 150 14.59 -13.63 -5.60
C HIS A 150 15.69 -12.74 -6.20
N ALA A 151 16.97 -13.12 -6.09
CA ALA A 151 18.05 -12.32 -6.67
C ALA A 151 18.01 -12.40 -8.22
N GLU A 152 17.74 -13.57 -8.78
CA GLU A 152 17.48 -13.74 -10.22
C GLU A 152 16.29 -12.89 -10.67
N TRP A 153 15.18 -12.90 -9.91
CA TRP A 153 14.04 -12.04 -10.19
C TRP A 153 14.47 -10.57 -10.24
N VAL A 154 15.19 -10.07 -9.22
CA VAL A 154 15.65 -8.67 -9.17
C VAL A 154 16.47 -8.31 -10.41
N ASP A 155 17.41 -9.18 -10.81
CA ASP A 155 18.27 -8.94 -11.97
C ASP A 155 17.45 -8.90 -13.28
N ARG A 156 16.60 -9.91 -13.50
CA ARG A 156 15.73 -9.99 -14.69
C ARG A 156 14.74 -8.84 -14.75
N PHE A 157 14.14 -8.48 -13.62
CA PHE A 157 13.16 -7.41 -13.51
C PHE A 157 13.81 -6.05 -13.76
N ARG A 158 14.98 -5.77 -13.16
CA ARG A 158 15.75 -4.53 -13.44
C ARG A 158 16.14 -4.43 -14.91
N ALA A 159 16.60 -5.52 -15.52
CA ALA A 159 16.95 -5.54 -16.94
C ALA A 159 15.74 -5.25 -17.83
N ALA A 160 14.60 -5.91 -17.57
CA ALA A 160 13.35 -5.71 -18.29
C ALA A 160 12.88 -4.25 -18.16
N LEU A 161 12.81 -3.71 -16.94
CA LEU A 161 12.44 -2.31 -16.69
C LEU A 161 13.41 -1.30 -17.32
N GLY A 162 14.71 -1.61 -17.31
CA GLY A 162 15.75 -0.78 -17.93
C GLY A 162 15.63 -0.69 -19.45
N SER A 163 15.08 -1.73 -20.10
CA SER A 163 14.86 -1.78 -21.54
C SER A 163 13.61 -1.03 -22.02
N LEU A 164 12.75 -0.58 -21.09
CA LEU A 164 11.52 0.15 -21.41
C LEU A 164 11.82 1.55 -21.98
N PRO A 165 10.90 2.11 -22.80
CA PRO A 165 10.96 3.51 -23.22
C PRO A 165 11.06 4.45 -22.03
N ASP A 166 11.66 5.63 -22.21
CA ASP A 166 11.98 6.56 -21.11
C ASP A 166 10.78 6.91 -20.22
N ALA A 167 9.61 7.13 -20.82
CA ALA A 167 8.38 7.45 -20.09
C ALA A 167 7.86 6.28 -19.23
N ASP A 168 8.09 5.05 -19.69
CA ASP A 168 7.66 3.80 -19.04
C ASP A 168 8.68 3.38 -17.96
N ARG A 169 9.97 3.58 -18.23
CA ARG A 169 11.02 3.41 -17.25
C ARG A 169 10.87 4.39 -16.08
N ALA A 170 10.53 5.65 -16.35
CA ALA A 170 10.35 6.68 -15.31
C ALA A 170 9.14 6.44 -14.40
N ARG A 171 8.05 5.86 -14.93
CA ARG A 171 6.86 5.48 -14.13
C ARG A 171 7.00 4.12 -13.46
N SER A 172 7.92 3.27 -13.92
CA SER A 172 8.14 1.95 -13.31
C SER A 172 8.56 2.05 -11.83
N VAL A 173 8.60 0.89 -11.17
CA VAL A 173 9.19 0.79 -9.83
C VAL A 173 10.72 0.85 -9.85
N LEU A 174 11.38 0.96 -11.01
CA LEU A 174 12.85 0.98 -11.14
C LEU A 174 13.57 1.95 -10.19
N PRO A 175 13.12 3.22 -10.02
CA PRO A 175 13.75 4.15 -9.08
C PRO A 175 13.64 3.71 -7.61
N LEU A 176 12.68 2.84 -7.30
CA LEU A 176 12.37 2.33 -5.97
C LEU A 176 12.79 0.87 -5.78
N MET A 177 13.55 0.28 -6.72
CA MET A 177 13.97 -1.13 -6.65
C MET A 177 14.89 -1.47 -5.48
N HIS A 178 15.35 -0.47 -4.71
CA HIS A 178 16.05 -0.73 -3.45
C HIS A 178 15.12 -1.33 -2.39
N ALA A 179 13.83 -0.98 -2.40
CA ALA A 179 12.83 -1.53 -1.47
C ALA A 179 12.59 -3.04 -1.69
N PHE A 180 12.76 -3.51 -2.93
CA PHE A 180 12.56 -4.90 -3.33
C PHE A 180 13.87 -5.62 -3.66
N ALA A 181 15.02 -5.09 -3.21
CA ALA A 181 16.33 -5.69 -3.52
C ALA A 181 16.55 -7.02 -2.77
N SER A 182 15.92 -7.16 -1.61
CA SER A 182 15.91 -8.35 -0.77
C SER A 182 14.47 -8.68 -0.39
N PRO A 183 14.13 -9.96 -0.19
CA PRO A 183 12.80 -10.32 0.27
C PRO A 183 12.56 -9.77 1.68
N GLU A 184 11.36 -9.29 1.93
CA GLU A 184 10.97 -8.77 3.24
C GLU A 184 10.82 -9.88 4.28
N GLU A 185 10.84 -9.53 5.56
CA GLU A 185 10.46 -10.48 6.61
C GLU A 185 8.95 -10.73 6.53
N PRO A 186 8.48 -11.99 6.58
CA PRO A 186 7.06 -12.27 6.65
C PRO A 186 6.49 -11.68 7.94
N HIS A 187 5.34 -11.00 7.84
CA HIS A 187 4.65 -10.46 9.00
C HIS A 187 3.15 -10.72 8.92
N ALA A 188 2.55 -10.99 10.08
CA ALA A 188 1.11 -11.13 10.26
C ALA A 188 0.54 -9.80 10.76
N GLY A 189 -0.38 -9.20 10.01
CA GLY A 189 -0.96 -7.90 10.34
C GLY A 189 0.00 -6.71 10.21
N SER A 190 -0.39 -5.61 10.84
CA SER A 190 0.38 -4.35 10.84
C SER A 190 1.47 -4.35 11.91
N ALA A 191 2.59 -3.69 11.60
CA ALA A 191 3.67 -3.43 12.56
C ALA A 191 3.28 -2.44 13.67
N ILE A 192 2.21 -1.66 13.49
CA ILE A 192 1.73 -0.68 14.46
C ILE A 192 0.31 -1.00 14.93
N PRO A 193 -0.03 -0.72 16.20
CA PRO A 193 -1.34 -1.06 16.75
C PRO A 193 -2.44 -0.18 16.13
N ALA A 194 -3.60 -0.79 15.83
CA ALA A 194 -4.75 -0.13 15.22
C ALA A 194 -6.00 -0.10 16.12
N ASP A 195 -5.89 -0.47 17.40
CA ASP A 195 -7.05 -0.69 18.29
C ASP A 195 -7.99 0.52 18.37
N ALA A 196 -7.42 1.71 18.57
CA ALA A 196 -8.19 2.96 18.65
C ALA A 196 -8.89 3.30 17.32
N PHE A 197 -8.25 2.98 16.19
CA PHE A 197 -8.85 3.19 14.87
C PHE A 197 -9.98 2.18 14.62
N ALA A 198 -9.76 0.91 14.93
CA ALA A 198 -10.78 -0.14 14.81
C ALA A 198 -12.01 0.15 15.69
N GLU A 199 -11.81 0.63 16.92
CA GLU A 199 -12.91 1.07 17.80
C GLU A 199 -13.69 2.24 17.18
N ALA A 200 -12.99 3.24 16.67
CA ALA A 200 -13.62 4.41 16.04
C ALA A 200 -14.39 4.02 14.75
N VAL A 201 -13.84 3.11 13.93
CA VAL A 201 -14.52 2.55 12.75
C VAL A 201 -15.82 1.85 13.13
N ARG A 202 -15.82 1.03 14.19
CA ARG A 202 -17.07 0.38 14.69
C ARG A 202 -18.12 1.40 15.10
N ALA A 203 -17.70 2.52 15.68
CA ALA A 203 -18.59 3.56 16.17
C ALA A 203 -19.22 4.37 15.02
N VAL A 204 -18.40 4.83 14.05
CA VAL A 204 -18.85 5.74 12.97
C VAL A 204 -19.34 5.01 11.72
N ARG A 205 -19.00 3.73 11.57
CA ARG A 205 -19.39 2.85 10.47
C ARG A 205 -19.21 3.46 9.09
N PRO A 206 -17.96 3.78 8.68
CA PRO A 206 -17.68 4.40 7.40
C PRO A 206 -18.21 3.52 6.25
N LEU A 207 -18.98 4.12 5.34
CA LEU A 207 -19.68 3.40 4.25
C LEU A 207 -20.59 2.26 4.72
N GLY A 208 -21.02 2.27 6.00
CA GLY A 208 -21.79 1.20 6.62
C GLY A 208 -20.96 0.00 7.12
N ALA A 209 -19.64 0.02 6.93
CA ALA A 209 -18.75 -1.05 7.40
C ALA A 209 -18.54 -0.97 8.91
N SER A 210 -18.73 -2.07 9.63
CA SER A 210 -18.45 -2.14 11.07
C SER A 210 -17.00 -2.49 11.40
N GLU A 211 -16.18 -2.83 10.41
CA GLU A 211 -14.81 -3.29 10.58
C GLU A 211 -13.92 -2.67 9.50
N ILE A 212 -12.60 -2.67 9.77
CA ILE A 212 -11.59 -2.30 8.78
C ILE A 212 -11.63 -3.38 7.68
N PRO A 213 -11.70 -3.03 6.38
CA PRO A 213 -11.80 -4.02 5.32
C PRO A 213 -10.49 -4.78 5.13
N SER A 214 -10.59 -6.06 4.75
CA SER A 214 -9.48 -6.78 4.12
C SER A 214 -9.38 -6.37 2.64
N LEU A 215 -8.24 -6.63 2.03
CA LEU A 215 -8.03 -6.44 0.61
C LEU A 215 -8.51 -7.66 -0.16
N ASP A 216 -9.15 -7.45 -1.31
CA ASP A 216 -9.74 -8.53 -2.09
C ASP A 216 -9.28 -8.53 -3.55
N ARG A 217 -9.58 -9.64 -4.23
CA ARG A 217 -9.29 -9.80 -5.65
C ARG A 217 -9.93 -8.69 -6.49
N ALA A 218 -11.15 -8.28 -6.17
CA ALA A 218 -11.87 -7.28 -6.95
C ALA A 218 -11.14 -5.93 -6.99
N LEU A 219 -10.54 -5.50 -5.88
CA LEU A 219 -9.71 -4.29 -5.84
C LEU A 219 -8.47 -4.42 -6.73
N ILE A 220 -7.78 -5.57 -6.69
CA ILE A 220 -6.56 -5.80 -7.47
C ILE A 220 -6.88 -5.89 -8.97
N THR A 221 -7.93 -6.61 -9.35
CA THR A 221 -8.46 -6.62 -10.73
C THR A 221 -8.77 -5.21 -11.20
N LYS A 222 -9.45 -4.42 -10.35
CA LYS A 222 -9.79 -3.03 -10.67
C LYS A 222 -8.56 -2.16 -10.89
N VAL A 223 -7.46 -2.37 -10.15
CA VAL A 223 -6.21 -1.63 -10.37
C VAL A 223 -5.63 -1.95 -11.75
N ALA A 224 -5.61 -3.22 -12.15
CA ALA A 224 -5.15 -3.63 -13.49
C ALA A 224 -6.05 -3.04 -14.60
N ASP A 225 -7.37 -3.09 -14.42
CA ASP A 225 -8.36 -2.52 -15.35
C ASP A 225 -8.21 -1.00 -15.50
N ASP A 226 -7.89 -0.30 -14.42
CA ASP A 226 -7.63 1.14 -14.44
C ASP A 226 -6.33 1.48 -15.18
N LEU A 227 -5.26 0.71 -14.94
CA LEU A 227 -4.01 0.88 -15.69
C LEU A 227 -4.22 0.64 -17.19
N ALA A 228 -5.01 -0.37 -17.56
CA ALA A 228 -5.40 -0.62 -18.95
C ALA A 228 -6.28 0.51 -19.51
N PHE A 229 -7.27 0.98 -18.75
CA PHE A 229 -8.14 2.10 -19.15
C PHE A 229 -7.36 3.39 -19.41
N LEU A 230 -6.32 3.65 -18.62
CA LEU A 230 -5.42 4.79 -18.78
C LEU A 230 -4.44 4.61 -19.95
N GLY A 231 -4.50 3.49 -20.69
CA GLY A 231 -3.63 3.19 -21.82
C GLY A 231 -2.20 2.84 -21.42
N LEU A 232 -1.99 2.38 -20.18
CA LEU A 232 -0.66 2.11 -19.63
C LEU A 232 -0.25 0.64 -19.75
N LEU A 233 -1.19 -0.23 -20.08
CA LEU A 233 -0.94 -1.63 -20.37
C LEU A 233 -1.26 -1.87 -21.85
N ALA A 234 -0.40 -2.64 -22.52
CA ALA A 234 -0.74 -3.13 -23.84
C ALA A 234 -2.01 -4.00 -23.74
N PRO A 235 -2.92 -3.95 -24.72
CA PRO A 235 -4.12 -4.77 -24.68
C PRO A 235 -3.74 -6.25 -24.56
N THR A 236 -4.25 -6.91 -23.53
CA THR A 236 -4.04 -8.33 -23.28
C THR A 236 -4.42 -9.10 -24.53
N ARG A 237 -3.49 -9.86 -25.11
CA ARG A 237 -3.83 -10.82 -26.17
C ARG A 237 -4.66 -11.93 -25.53
N VAL A 238 -5.97 -11.75 -25.46
CA VAL A 238 -6.87 -12.82 -25.07
C VAL A 238 -6.74 -13.89 -26.14
N ALA A 239 -6.07 -14.99 -25.81
CA ALA A 239 -6.09 -16.18 -26.63
C ALA A 239 -7.53 -16.69 -26.63
N VAL A 240 -8.22 -16.49 -27.76
CA VAL A 240 -9.51 -17.13 -28.04
C VAL A 240 -9.27 -18.64 -27.96
N ARG A 241 -9.78 -19.27 -26.91
CA ARG A 241 -9.93 -20.73 -26.85
C ARG A 241 -11.27 -21.12 -27.46
#